data_AF-A0A525JS83-F1
#
_entry.id   AF-A0A525JS83-F1
#
_cell.length_a   1.000
_cell.length_b   1.000
_cell.length_c   1.000
_cell.angle_alpha   90.00
_cell.angle_beta   90.00
_cell.angle_gamma   90.00
#
_symmetry.space_group_name_H-M   'P 1'
#
loop_
_entity.id
_entity.type
_entity.pdbx_description
1 polymer ?
#
loop_
_entity_poly.entity_id
_entity_poly.type
_entity_poly.pdbx_seq_one_letter_code
_entity_poly.pdbx_strand_id
1 'polypeptide(L)'
;MVDLILKFVTLATTLVGGIAVYIAVRNNSHQIGVQIFLTYSERVHLVRETLSNESGQKQGLTQALHIVFEFHALRKAGFIAKPIWAIWEADITRLFCTPLFRRHWPDLREGFDTHPDFIAWVEEPR
;
A
#
# COMPACT_ATOMS: atom_id res chain seq x y z
N MET A 1 -50.37 -3.71 21.02
CA MET A 1 -49.81 -2.59 20.20
C MET A 1 -48.41 -2.20 20.67
N VAL A 2 -48.20 -1.96 21.97
CA VAL A 2 -46.90 -1.50 22.52
C VAL A 2 -45.75 -2.50 22.30
N ASP A 3 -45.97 -3.81 22.44
CA ASP A 3 -44.94 -4.84 22.16
C ASP A 3 -44.47 -4.88 20.71
N LEU A 4 -45.36 -4.57 19.77
CA LEU A 4 -45.01 -4.51 18.35
C LEU A 4 -44.09 -3.33 18.07
N ILE A 5 -44.39 -2.17 18.68
CA ILE A 5 -43.58 -0.96 18.60
C ILE A 5 -42.20 -1.22 19.22
N LEU A 6 -42.13 -1.84 20.41
CA LEU A 6 -40.87 -2.20 21.06
C LEU A 6 -40.02 -3.11 20.18
N LYS A 7 -40.59 -4.15 19.56
CA LYS A 7 -39.87 -5.04 18.63
C LYS A 7 -39.31 -4.29 17.42
N PHE A 8 -40.09 -3.39 16.83
CA PHE A 8 -39.61 -2.56 15.70
C PHE A 8 -38.47 -1.63 16.12
N VAL A 9 -38.56 -1.01 17.31
CA VAL A 9 -37.52 -0.14 17.85
C VAL A 9 -36.23 -0.93 18.09
N THR A 10 -36.28 -2.10 18.73
CA THR A 10 -35.11 -2.94 18.98
C THR A 10 -34.48 -3.43 17.68
N LEU A 11 -35.30 -3.80 16.69
CA LEU A 11 -34.83 -4.24 15.37
C LEU A 11 -34.14 -3.09 14.64
N ALA A 12 -34.73 -1.89 14.67
CA ALA A 12 -34.15 -0.69 14.08
C ALA A 12 -32.81 -0.31 14.73
N THR A 13 -32.71 -0.30 16.05
CA THR A 13 -31.46 0.02 16.76
C THR A 13 -30.35 -1.00 16.48
N THR A 14 -30.70 -2.28 16.37
CA THR A 14 -29.72 -3.33 16.05
C THR A 14 -29.21 -3.19 14.61
N LEU A 15 -30.10 -2.87 13.67
CA LEU A 15 -29.74 -2.60 12.27
C LEU A 15 -28.83 -1.39 12.14
N VAL A 16 -29.18 -0.28 12.80
CA VAL A 16 -28.36 0.95 12.80
C VAL A 16 -26.98 0.69 13.42
N GLY A 17 -26.92 -0.06 14.53
CA GLY A 17 -25.65 -0.46 15.14
C GLY A 17 -24.77 -1.29 14.20
N GLY A 18 -25.36 -2.27 13.50
CA GLY A 18 -24.65 -3.07 12.50
C GLY A 18 -24.12 -2.25 11.33
N ILE A 19 -24.93 -1.33 10.81
CA ILE A 19 -24.52 -0.41 9.73
C ILE A 19 -23.40 0.53 10.21
N ALA A 20 -23.47 1.05 11.43
CA ALA A 20 -22.45 1.93 11.99
C ALA A 20 -21.09 1.21 12.13
N VAL A 21 -21.08 -0.02 12.64
CA VAL A 21 -19.87 -0.85 12.72
C VAL A 21 -19.32 -1.14 11.32
N TYR A 22 -20.18 -1.48 10.37
CA TYR A 22 -19.78 -1.71 8.98
C TYR A 22 -19.13 -0.48 8.35
N ILE A 23 -19.75 0.70 8.50
CA ILE A 23 -19.20 1.96 7.99
C ILE A 23 -17.88 2.29 8.69
N ALA A 24 -17.76 2.09 10.01
CA ALA A 24 -16.53 2.35 10.74
C ALA A 24 -15.37 1.48 10.26
N VAL A 25 -15.59 0.17 10.09
CA VAL A 25 -14.58 -0.76 9.54
C VAL A 25 -14.21 -0.36 8.12
N ARG A 26 -15.19 -0.03 7.27
CA ARG A 26 -14.97 0.38 5.89
C ARG A 26 -14.18 1.68 5.82
N ASN A 27 -14.54 2.68 6.63
CA ASN A 27 -13.90 3.99 6.64
C ASN A 27 -12.47 3.92 7.20
N ASN A 28 -12.23 3.09 8.22
CA ASN A 28 -10.88 2.87 8.75
C ASN A 28 -9.92 2.37 7.67
N SER A 29 -10.35 1.41 6.83
CA SER A 29 -9.53 0.93 5.70
C SER A 29 -9.23 2.00 4.64
N HIS A 30 -10.13 2.98 4.47
CA HIS A 30 -9.92 4.10 3.55
C HIS A 30 -9.03 5.19 4.16
N GLN A 31 -9.24 5.53 5.44
CA GLN A 31 -8.44 6.55 6.14
C GLN A 31 -6.97 6.13 6.28
N ILE A 32 -6.72 4.86 6.62
CA ILE A 32 -5.35 4.30 6.67
C ILE A 32 -4.70 4.40 5.28
N GLY A 33 -5.44 4.07 4.23
CA GLY A 33 -4.95 4.17 2.85
C GLY A 33 -4.58 5.59 2.42
N VAL A 34 -5.35 6.60 2.83
CA VAL A 34 -5.05 8.02 2.55
C VAL A 34 -3.85 8.52 3.34
N GLN A 35 -3.72 8.13 4.61
CA GLN A 35 -2.57 8.53 5.43
C GLN A 35 -1.27 7.90 4.90
N ILE A 36 -1.33 6.61 4.54
CA ILE A 36 -0.24 5.93 3.82
C ILE A 36 0.01 6.63 2.48
N PHE A 37 -1.00 7.05 1.73
CA PHE A 37 -0.77 7.78 0.48
C PHE A 37 -0.02 9.11 0.71
N LEU A 38 -0.44 9.92 1.68
CA LEU A 38 0.15 11.23 1.96
C LEU A 38 1.59 11.13 2.46
N THR A 39 1.85 10.29 3.47
CA THR A 39 3.20 10.08 4.02
C THR A 39 4.17 9.56 2.96
N TYR A 40 3.66 8.81 1.97
CA TYR A 40 4.52 8.21 0.96
C TYR A 40 4.67 9.05 -0.31
N SER A 41 3.68 9.86 -0.70
CA SER A 41 3.86 10.88 -1.73
C SER A 41 5.03 11.80 -1.37
N GLU A 42 5.12 12.21 -0.10
CA GLU A 42 6.24 13.02 0.43
C GLU A 42 7.60 12.31 0.28
N ARG A 43 7.66 11.00 0.57
CA ARG A 43 8.88 10.19 0.40
C ARG A 43 9.28 10.00 -1.08
N VAL A 44 8.31 9.91 -1.99
CA VAL A 44 8.57 9.82 -3.44
C VAL A 44 9.18 11.14 -3.96
N HIS A 45 8.77 12.28 -3.43
CA HIS A 45 9.40 13.57 -3.75
C HIS A 45 10.87 13.60 -3.34
N LEU A 46 11.21 13.07 -2.16
CA LEU A 46 12.60 12.97 -1.69
C LEU A 46 13.46 12.02 -2.54
N VAL A 47 12.87 10.90 -2.99
CA VAL A 47 13.51 9.99 -3.94
C VAL A 47 13.75 10.69 -5.28
N ARG A 48 12.79 11.47 -5.78
CA ARG A 48 12.92 12.19 -7.05
C ARG A 48 14.02 13.25 -6.99
N GLU A 49 14.16 13.92 -5.86
CA GLU A 49 15.21 14.92 -5.61
C GLU A 49 16.60 14.27 -5.54
N THR A 50 16.73 13.14 -4.85
CA THR A 50 17.99 12.39 -4.76
C THR A 50 18.39 11.70 -6.08
N LEU A 51 17.42 11.28 -6.90
CA LEU A 51 17.66 10.75 -8.25
C LEU A 51 18.11 11.81 -9.26
N SER A 52 17.83 13.10 -9.01
CA SER A 52 18.31 14.21 -9.84
C SER A 52 19.82 14.45 -9.70
N ASN A 53 20.45 13.84 -8.70
CA ASN A 53 21.89 13.93 -8.46
C ASN A 53 22.54 12.60 -8.86
N GLU A 54 23.44 12.59 -9.85
CA GLU A 54 24.00 11.35 -10.42
C GLU A 54 24.71 10.48 -9.37
N SER A 55 25.31 11.09 -8.34
CA SER A 55 25.95 10.40 -7.22
C SER A 55 24.96 9.78 -6.22
N GLY A 56 23.74 10.32 -6.13
CA GLY A 56 22.67 9.87 -5.22
C GLY A 56 21.75 8.82 -5.82
N GLN A 57 21.92 8.47 -7.10
CA GLN A 57 20.97 7.65 -7.84
C GLN A 57 20.81 6.22 -7.26
N LYS A 58 21.92 5.58 -6.86
CA LYS A 58 21.88 4.26 -6.20
C LYS A 58 21.18 4.31 -4.85
N GLN A 59 21.44 5.36 -4.06
CA GLN A 59 20.86 5.54 -2.74
C GLN A 59 19.36 5.85 -2.82
N GLY A 60 18.95 6.72 -3.75
CA GLY A 60 17.54 7.02 -4.03
C GLY A 60 16.78 5.79 -4.52
N LEU A 61 17.38 4.97 -5.39
CA LEU A 61 16.77 3.73 -5.87
C LEU A 61 16.64 2.68 -4.76
N THR A 62 17.64 2.58 -3.88
CA THR A 62 17.61 1.69 -2.71
C THR A 62 16.49 2.10 -1.75
N GLN A 63 16.35 3.41 -1.46
CA GLN A 63 15.28 3.93 -0.62
C GLN A 63 13.90 3.72 -1.24
N ALA A 64 13.77 3.98 -2.55
CA ALA A 64 12.54 3.71 -3.29
C ALA A 64 12.13 2.24 -3.19
N LEU A 65 13.10 1.33 -3.34
CA LEU A 65 12.86 -0.10 -3.26
C LEU A 65 12.47 -0.55 -1.84
N HIS A 66 13.09 0.03 -0.81
CA HIS A 66 12.73 -0.25 0.58
C HIS A 66 11.29 0.18 0.90
N ILE A 67 10.88 1.35 0.39
CA ILE A 67 9.49 1.83 0.49
C ILE A 67 8.52 0.86 -0.20
N VAL A 68 8.87 0.41 -1.40
CA VAL A 68 8.04 -0.54 -2.15
C VAL A 68 7.94 -1.89 -1.44
N PHE A 69 9.02 -2.33 -0.79
CA PHE A 69 9.03 -3.53 0.06
C PHE A 69 8.09 -3.38 1.27
N GLU A 70 8.18 -2.28 2.01
CA GLU A 70 7.27 -1.99 3.14
C GLU A 70 5.80 -2.02 2.69
N PHE A 71 5.51 -1.42 1.54
CA PHE A 71 4.18 -1.45 0.92
C PHE A 71 3.70 -2.86 0.59
N HIS A 72 4.56 -3.67 -0.01
CA HIS A 72 4.25 -5.06 -0.33
C HIS A 72 3.97 -5.88 0.95
N ALA A 73 4.74 -5.65 2.02
CA ALA A 73 4.51 -6.28 3.32
C ALA A 73 3.17 -5.84 3.94
N LEU A 74 2.83 -4.55 3.87
CA LEU A 74 1.55 -4.02 4.35
C LEU A 74 0.35 -4.57 3.57
N ARG A 75 0.49 -4.76 2.25
CA ARG A 75 -0.51 -5.45 1.42
C ARG A 75 -0.70 -6.88 1.88
N LYS A 76 0.39 -7.63 2.09
CA LYS A 76 0.36 -9.04 2.54
C LYS A 76 -0.32 -9.17 3.91
N ALA A 77 -0.15 -8.20 4.79
CA ALA A 77 -0.80 -8.14 6.09
C ALA A 77 -2.26 -7.65 6.06
N GLY A 78 -2.79 -7.26 4.89
CA GLY A 78 -4.21 -6.88 4.71
C GLY A 78 -4.54 -5.44 5.12
N PHE A 79 -3.54 -4.60 5.41
CA PHE A 79 -3.75 -3.20 5.77
C PHE A 79 -4.09 -2.31 4.58
N ILE A 80 -3.73 -2.73 3.36
CA ILE A 80 -3.97 -1.98 2.12
C ILE A 80 -5.18 -2.58 1.40
N ALA A 81 -6.22 -1.77 1.21
CA ALA A 81 -7.39 -2.17 0.43
C ALA A 81 -7.01 -2.44 -1.04
N LYS A 82 -7.53 -3.51 -1.63
CA LYS A 82 -7.26 -3.91 -3.03
C LYS A 82 -7.38 -2.76 -4.06
N PRO A 83 -8.42 -1.88 -4.01
CA PRO A 83 -8.54 -0.80 -4.98
C PRO A 83 -7.41 0.22 -4.87
N ILE A 84 -6.92 0.48 -3.66
CA ILE A 84 -5.80 1.39 -3.42
C ILE A 84 -4.53 0.76 -3.95
N TRP A 85 -4.30 -0.51 -3.64
CA TRP A 85 -3.15 -1.25 -4.14
C TRP A 85 -3.07 -1.26 -5.67
N ALA A 86 -4.19 -1.43 -6.39
CA ALA A 86 -4.21 -1.45 -7.84
C ALA A 86 -3.68 -0.16 -8.50
N ILE A 87 -3.86 0.99 -7.84
CA ILE A 87 -3.29 2.27 -8.30
C ILE A 87 -1.77 2.22 -8.22
N TRP A 88 -1.24 1.75 -7.09
CA TRP A 88 0.20 1.66 -6.84
C TRP A 88 0.89 0.56 -7.64
N GLU A 89 0.22 -0.59 -7.82
CA GLU A 89 0.76 -1.74 -8.55
C GLU A 89 1.16 -1.35 -9.98
N ALA A 90 0.34 -0.55 -10.66
CA ALA A 90 0.64 -0.07 -12.01
C ALA A 90 1.92 0.79 -12.05
N ASP A 91 2.06 1.74 -11.12
CA ASP A 91 3.22 2.64 -11.08
C ASP A 91 4.50 1.92 -10.63
N ILE A 92 4.39 1.02 -9.66
CA ILE A 92 5.51 0.20 -9.18
C ILE A 92 5.98 -0.77 -10.26
N THR A 93 5.05 -1.45 -10.95
CA THR A 93 5.38 -2.33 -12.07
C THR A 93 6.09 -1.54 -13.18
N ARG A 94 5.62 -0.31 -13.47
CA ARG A 94 6.30 0.57 -14.44
C ARG A 94 7.72 0.93 -14.01
N LEU A 95 7.94 1.20 -12.72
CA LEU A 95 9.26 1.45 -12.17
C LEU A 95 10.18 0.23 -12.36
N PHE A 96 9.72 -0.98 -12.04
CA PHE A 96 10.49 -2.21 -12.19
C PHE A 96 10.82 -2.55 -13.64
N CYS A 97 9.97 -2.14 -14.58
CA CYS A 97 10.21 -2.29 -16.01
C CYS A 97 11.15 -1.22 -16.60
N THR A 98 11.57 -0.23 -15.81
CA THR A 98 12.47 0.83 -16.30
C THR A 98 13.91 0.29 -16.48
N PRO A 99 14.60 0.59 -17.59
CA PRO A 99 15.96 0.08 -17.85
C PRO A 99 16.98 0.43 -16.76
N LEU A 100 16.82 1.61 -16.17
CA LEU A 100 17.65 2.10 -15.09
C LEU A 100 17.53 1.24 -13.82
N PHE A 101 16.31 0.79 -13.50
CA PHE A 101 16.08 -0.11 -12.39
C PHE A 101 16.67 -1.49 -12.66
N ARG A 102 16.38 -2.07 -13.83
CA ARG A 102 16.90 -3.40 -14.21
C ARG A 102 18.42 -3.47 -14.23
N ARG A 103 19.10 -2.37 -14.57
CA ARG A 103 20.57 -2.28 -14.52
C ARG A 103 21.13 -2.38 -13.09
N HIS A 104 20.46 -1.78 -12.11
CA HIS A 104 20.91 -1.76 -10.72
C HIS A 104 20.27 -2.86 -9.85
N TRP A 105 19.28 -3.59 -10.39
CA TRP A 105 18.59 -4.66 -9.67
C TRP A 105 19.51 -5.73 -9.07
N PRO A 106 20.55 -6.22 -9.76
CA PRO A 106 21.45 -7.23 -9.19
C PRO A 106 22.09 -6.78 -7.88
N ASP A 107 22.61 -5.55 -7.85
CA ASP A 107 23.21 -4.95 -6.66
C ASP A 107 22.19 -4.72 -5.53
N LEU A 108 20.96 -4.38 -5.89
CA LEU A 108 19.90 -4.07 -4.92
C LEU A 108 19.28 -5.32 -4.33
N ARG A 109 19.20 -6.41 -5.11
CA ARG A 109 18.59 -7.68 -4.73
C ARG A 109 19.26 -8.30 -3.51
N GLU A 110 20.58 -8.17 -3.38
CA GLU A 110 21.35 -8.72 -2.25
C GLU A 110 20.79 -8.27 -0.88
N GLY A 111 20.27 -7.04 -0.79
CA GLY A 111 19.65 -6.52 0.43
C GLY A 111 18.30 -7.16 0.80
N PHE A 112 17.69 -7.93 -0.11
CA PHE A 112 16.37 -8.53 0.04
C PHE A 112 16.39 -10.07 -0.05
N ASP A 113 17.55 -10.71 -0.01
CA ASP A 113 17.68 -12.17 -0.13
C ASP A 113 16.90 -12.95 0.96
N THR A 114 16.63 -12.32 2.11
CA THR A 114 15.76 -12.85 3.17
C THR A 114 14.27 -12.84 2.83
N HIS A 115 13.88 -12.22 1.71
CA HIS A 115 12.50 -11.99 1.28
C HIS A 115 12.25 -12.50 -0.16
N PRO A 116 12.28 -13.82 -0.38
CA PRO A 116 12.15 -14.41 -1.72
C PRO A 116 10.80 -14.10 -2.40
N ASP A 117 9.73 -14.01 -1.62
CA ASP A 117 8.40 -13.61 -2.12
C ASP A 117 8.44 -12.24 -2.80
N PHE A 118 9.20 -11.30 -2.23
CA PHE A 118 9.33 -9.95 -2.77
C PHE A 118 10.21 -9.96 -4.02
N ILE A 119 11.34 -10.67 -4.00
CA ILE A 119 12.21 -10.82 -5.17
C ILE A 119 11.43 -11.39 -6.36
N ALA A 120 10.65 -12.46 -6.13
CA ALA A 120 9.83 -13.07 -7.17
C ALA A 120 8.81 -12.09 -7.76
N TRP A 121 8.20 -11.25 -6.91
CA TRP A 121 7.27 -10.22 -7.36
C TRP A 121 7.95 -9.09 -8.16
N VAL A 122 9.18 -8.71 -7.82
CA VAL A 122 9.94 -7.69 -8.57
C VAL A 122 10.42 -8.23 -9.92
N GLU A 123 10.81 -9.51 -9.98
CA GLU A 123 11.29 -10.15 -11.20
C GLU A 123 10.15 -10.41 -12.19
N GLU A 124 9.02 -10.91 -11.69
CA GLU A 124 7.78 -11.18 -12.42
C GLU A 124 6.60 -10.37 -11.84
N PRO A 125 6.55 -9.06 -12.10
CA PRO A 125 5.41 -8.25 -11.69
C PRO A 125 4.17 -8.68 -12.51
N ARG A 126 3.11 -9.09 -11.80
CA ARG A 126 1.82 -9.51 -12.38
C ARG A 126 0.88 -8.34 -12.65
#